data_AF-A0A2J6J176-F1
#
_entry.id   AF-A0A2J6J176-F1
#
_cell.length_a   1.000
_cell.length_b   1.000
_cell.length_c   1.000
_cell.angle_alpha   90.00
_cell.angle_beta   90.00
_cell.angle_gamma   90.00
#
_symmetry.space_group_name_H-M   'P 1'
#
loop_
_entity.id
_entity.type
_entity.pdbx_description
1 polymer ?
#
loop_
_entity_poly.entity_id
_entity_poly.type
_entity_poly.pdbx_seq_one_letter_code
_entity_poly.pdbx_strand_id
1 'polypeptide(L)'
;MIFFKRIIPLLLLALLVALPAAAQTMATYTWYPPVATDSSIPNTLVLLSNDATAFSEGYPQVDVYEDSDDDYIEGYSGYFDPDKYYEYTKSGGGGFVPAGVVASGTHYVNVVGSHSYWSGNFLNWATMSNVDFMRKALTGGKRADDSVGHTTLGRANITTNVWVKEYSGADLTYLVPSAYADAVAVIDGIIKLRNTGTTVEVRDSADNIIAGPFNLEVEVCDNDHIDPADTPYIPMEDNCQYYPSVDEYKPQGLLHTYGDSMRFGMMTYTHNTKTKQLDNQGGVLRKQMGFVNTEWSETNGQQNQGLNDTMIRYIENYTEKEWDPLAEMYFDAIRYYMGDKGASGAFCGDGNFTADDGYPVYGCEANKDWGDDPIVDWCQKNNILILNDEYPSQDHDSILGSNFNPGYSVSPATGTNSLNIDVALLTDAVCDWEKAHNSDPWYVGNILGGITDGDCSDPKTVAELSTAHGICPSTDESTAATKGTFHLAGLAHYAMSNDLRSDFEGVQNVRTFAVAFRATAGATYKPPIPPMNPLWLAAKYGNYDDKSSDGNTPGWPDDGEWETAPGSSTPKGYFEASNSSELEEAIDNALNAILETT
;
A
#
# COMPACT_ATOMS: atom_id res chain seq x y z
N MET A 1 58.95 -14.17 72.24
CA MET A 1 58.98 -15.65 72.05
C MET A 1 59.16 -15.88 70.55
N ILE A 2 60.39 -15.98 70.01
CA ILE A 2 61.30 -17.16 70.00
C ILE A 2 60.52 -18.41 69.49
N PHE A 3 60.80 -19.13 68.40
CA PHE A 3 62.05 -19.67 67.84
C PHE A 3 61.91 -20.04 66.32
N PHE A 4 63.06 -19.99 65.64
CA PHE A 4 63.45 -20.49 64.32
C PHE A 4 63.25 -22.01 64.04
N LYS A 5 63.11 -22.38 62.74
CA LYS A 5 63.85 -23.45 61.99
C LYS A 5 63.29 -23.57 60.54
N ARG A 6 63.96 -23.09 59.48
CA ARG A 6 65.11 -23.59 58.68
C ARG A 6 64.77 -24.72 57.65
N ILE A 7 64.77 -24.40 56.33
CA ILE A 7 65.78 -24.73 55.25
C ILE A 7 65.31 -25.94 54.38
N ILE A 8 64.84 -25.81 53.11
CA ILE A 8 65.51 -25.64 51.77
C ILE A 8 66.47 -26.82 51.44
N PRO A 9 66.49 -27.49 50.24
CA PRO A 9 66.62 -26.91 48.88
C PRO A 9 65.85 -27.67 47.74
N LEU A 10 65.90 -27.41 46.43
CA LEU A 10 66.93 -26.87 45.54
C LEU A 10 66.33 -26.52 44.14
N LEU A 11 66.69 -25.33 43.64
CA LEU A 11 66.85 -24.83 42.27
C LEU A 11 66.25 -25.59 41.05
N LEU A 12 65.44 -24.86 40.25
CA LEU A 12 65.72 -24.62 38.81
C LEU A 12 64.74 -23.57 38.22
N LEU A 13 65.11 -22.29 38.12
CA LEU A 13 64.61 -21.38 37.07
C LEU A 13 65.34 -20.03 37.05
N ALA A 14 65.38 -19.44 35.85
CA ALA A 14 65.67 -18.05 35.50
C ALA A 14 67.11 -17.69 35.16
N LEU A 15 67.47 -17.97 33.90
CA LEU A 15 68.26 -17.04 33.10
C LEU A 15 67.90 -17.19 31.62
N LEU A 16 67.11 -16.28 31.04
CA LEU A 16 67.14 -16.02 29.59
C LEU A 16 66.41 -14.72 29.20
N VAL A 17 67.25 -13.73 28.89
CA VAL A 17 67.18 -12.76 27.77
C VAL A 17 65.82 -12.12 27.43
N ALA A 18 65.74 -10.79 27.62
CA ALA A 18 64.72 -9.93 27.05
C ALA A 18 64.94 -9.73 25.54
N LEU A 19 63.90 -9.99 24.74
CA LEU A 19 63.77 -9.55 23.35
C LEU A 19 62.60 -8.56 23.24
N PRO A 20 62.65 -7.57 22.34
CA PRO A 20 61.56 -6.61 22.18
C PRO A 20 60.35 -7.28 21.53
N ALA A 21 59.18 -7.14 22.15
CA ALA A 21 57.91 -7.53 21.56
C ALA A 21 57.54 -6.54 20.46
N ALA A 22 57.52 -7.00 19.20
CA ALA A 22 56.84 -6.31 18.12
C ALA A 22 55.33 -6.41 18.33
N ALA A 23 54.60 -5.30 18.11
CA ALA A 23 53.15 -5.30 18.10
C ALA A 23 52.65 -6.22 16.98
N GLN A 24 51.75 -7.16 17.32
CA GLN A 24 51.12 -8.04 16.34
C GLN A 24 50.09 -7.23 15.55
N THR A 25 50.28 -7.13 14.24
CA THR A 25 49.24 -6.75 13.28
C THR A 25 48.23 -7.89 13.19
N MET A 26 46.93 -7.56 13.25
CA MET A 26 45.82 -8.47 12.99
C MET A 26 45.88 -9.00 11.55
N ALA A 27 46.65 -10.05 11.31
CA ALA A 27 46.56 -10.87 10.12
C ALA A 27 46.15 -12.28 10.58
N THR A 28 45.09 -12.79 9.97
CA THR A 28 44.53 -14.15 10.08
C THR A 28 43.87 -14.55 11.40
N TYR A 29 42.59 -14.17 11.55
CA TYR A 29 41.57 -15.08 12.11
C TYR A 29 40.77 -15.65 10.92
N THR A 30 40.74 -16.98 10.77
CA THR A 30 40.01 -17.71 9.73
C THR A 30 38.81 -18.49 10.29
N TRP A 31 38.15 -17.93 11.29
CA TRP A 31 36.94 -18.52 11.87
C TRP A 31 35.90 -17.43 12.08
N TYR A 32 34.94 -17.35 11.16
CA TYR A 32 33.66 -16.68 11.39
C TYR A 32 32.85 -17.49 12.41
N PRO A 33 32.15 -16.86 13.37
CA PRO A 33 31.14 -17.54 14.17
C PRO A 33 30.10 -18.13 13.20
N PRO A 34 29.76 -19.42 13.30
CA PRO A 34 28.59 -19.93 12.60
C PRO A 34 27.37 -19.36 13.33
N VAL A 35 26.64 -18.49 12.64
CA VAL A 35 25.45 -17.73 13.09
C VAL A 35 25.75 -16.49 13.95
N ALA A 36 26.31 -15.46 13.30
CA ALA A 36 25.73 -14.13 13.41
C ALA A 36 25.18 -13.81 12.02
N THR A 37 23.92 -14.18 11.76
CA THR A 37 23.17 -13.45 10.74
C THR A 37 23.03 -12.05 11.31
N ASP A 38 23.68 -11.07 10.70
CA ASP A 38 23.39 -9.66 10.97
C ASP A 38 21.98 -9.39 10.42
N SER A 39 20.96 -9.93 11.09
CA SER A 39 19.56 -9.63 10.80
C SER A 39 19.34 -8.20 11.25
N SER A 40 19.33 -7.30 10.28
CA SER A 40 19.00 -5.91 10.47
C SER A 40 17.55 -5.70 10.05
N ILE A 41 16.83 -4.86 10.79
CA ILE A 41 15.43 -4.56 10.50
C ILE A 41 15.39 -3.76 9.19
N PRO A 42 14.66 -4.23 8.16
CA PRO A 42 14.60 -3.55 6.87
C PRO A 42 13.89 -2.21 6.95
N ASN A 43 14.25 -1.33 6.02
CA ASN A 43 13.55 -0.10 5.74
C ASN A 43 12.55 -0.32 4.60
N THR A 44 11.30 0.09 4.79
CA THR A 44 10.23 -0.02 3.79
C THR A 44 9.57 1.35 3.63
N LEU A 45 9.85 2.01 2.51
CA LEU A 45 9.20 3.27 2.16
C LEU A 45 7.94 2.96 1.34
N VAL A 46 6.77 3.30 1.88
CA VAL A 46 5.49 3.11 1.20
C VAL A 46 5.21 4.31 0.30
N LEU A 47 5.04 4.04 -0.99
CA LEU A 47 4.47 4.97 -1.95
C LEU A 47 2.98 4.67 -2.07
N LEU A 48 2.17 5.53 -1.47
CA LEU A 48 0.72 5.34 -1.42
C LEU A 48 0.03 6.30 -2.40
N SER A 49 -0.76 5.71 -3.30
CA SER A 49 -1.69 6.47 -4.12
C SER A 49 -3.04 6.65 -3.46
N ASN A 50 -3.66 7.79 -3.72
CA ASN A 50 -5.00 8.12 -3.26
C ASN A 50 -5.80 8.85 -4.33
N ASP A 51 -5.67 8.36 -5.56
CA ASP A 51 -6.33 8.87 -6.75
C ASP A 51 -7.84 8.59 -6.74
N ALA A 52 -8.55 9.05 -7.77
CA ALA A 52 -10.00 8.95 -7.86
C ALA A 52 -10.48 7.49 -7.87
N THR A 53 -9.70 6.57 -8.44
CA THR A 53 -10.08 5.16 -8.55
C THR A 53 -10.08 4.47 -7.18
N ALA A 54 -9.23 4.90 -6.24
CA ALA A 54 -9.29 4.42 -4.85
C ALA A 54 -10.63 4.75 -4.16
N PHE A 55 -11.37 5.76 -4.63
CA PHE A 55 -12.66 6.18 -4.06
C PHE A 55 -13.88 5.66 -4.83
N SER A 56 -13.67 4.82 -5.85
CA SER A 56 -14.74 4.17 -6.62
C SER A 56 -15.35 2.97 -5.87
N GLU A 57 -16.39 2.35 -6.47
CA GLU A 57 -17.01 1.15 -5.92
C GLU A 57 -16.01 -0.01 -5.81
N GLY A 58 -15.93 -0.66 -4.64
CA GLY A 58 -14.99 -1.76 -4.41
C GLY A 58 -15.43 -3.09 -5.03
N TYR A 59 -16.73 -3.30 -5.18
CA TYR A 59 -17.29 -4.48 -5.83
C TYR A 59 -18.13 -4.08 -7.04
N PRO A 60 -17.91 -4.67 -8.23
CA PRO A 60 -18.67 -4.35 -9.43
C PRO A 60 -20.15 -4.74 -9.28
N GLN A 61 -21.01 -4.11 -10.08
CA GLN A 61 -22.41 -4.52 -10.27
C GLN A 61 -22.47 -5.85 -11.06
N VAL A 62 -22.21 -6.96 -10.37
CA VAL A 62 -22.45 -8.33 -10.85
C VAL A 62 -23.69 -8.90 -10.19
N ASP A 63 -24.35 -9.87 -10.82
CA ASP A 63 -25.52 -10.55 -10.25
C ASP A 63 -25.07 -11.26 -8.97
N VAL A 64 -25.46 -10.68 -7.83
CA VAL A 64 -25.10 -11.16 -6.50
C VAL A 64 -26.10 -12.25 -6.12
N TYR A 65 -25.63 -13.34 -5.54
CA TYR A 65 -26.51 -14.43 -5.07
C TYR A 65 -27.33 -15.14 -6.18
N GLU A 66 -27.12 -14.84 -7.47
CA GLU A 66 -27.74 -15.56 -8.59
C GLU A 66 -26.72 -16.42 -9.33
N ASP A 67 -26.99 -17.73 -9.32
CA ASP A 67 -26.39 -18.81 -10.13
C ASP A 67 -25.08 -19.45 -9.61
N SER A 68 -25.23 -20.52 -8.82
CA SER A 68 -24.79 -21.83 -9.30
C SER A 68 -25.52 -22.94 -8.54
N ASP A 69 -25.62 -24.12 -9.13
CA ASP A 69 -26.14 -25.38 -8.56
C ASP A 69 -25.47 -25.84 -7.23
N ASP A 70 -24.65 -25.00 -6.60
CA ASP A 70 -23.96 -25.23 -5.32
C ASP A 70 -24.52 -24.30 -4.23
N ASP A 71 -24.83 -24.86 -3.05
CA ASP A 71 -25.37 -24.17 -1.85
C ASP A 71 -24.42 -23.09 -1.24
N TYR A 72 -23.39 -22.61 -1.96
CA TYR A 72 -22.37 -21.69 -1.47
C TYR A 72 -22.52 -20.30 -2.09
N ILE A 73 -22.66 -19.30 -1.21
CA ILE A 73 -22.70 -17.89 -1.57
C ILE A 73 -21.32 -17.28 -1.30
N GLU A 74 -20.83 -16.43 -2.21
CA GLU A 74 -19.57 -15.73 -2.04
C GLU A 74 -19.60 -14.75 -0.86
N GLY A 75 -18.58 -14.85 0.00
CA GLY A 75 -18.34 -13.90 1.09
C GLY A 75 -17.59 -12.66 0.58
N TYR A 76 -18.23 -11.49 0.68
CA TYR A 76 -17.65 -10.18 0.43
C TYR A 76 -16.95 -9.66 1.68
N SER A 77 -15.68 -9.31 1.54
CA SER A 77 -14.88 -8.73 2.62
C SER A 77 -15.10 -7.21 2.68
N GLY A 78 -15.12 -6.67 3.89
CA GLY A 78 -15.24 -5.25 4.15
C GLY A 78 -15.20 -4.99 5.65
N TYR A 79 -15.75 -3.85 6.10
CA TYR A 79 -15.83 -3.56 7.54
C TYR A 79 -16.90 -4.36 8.27
N PHE A 80 -17.92 -4.84 7.55
CA PHE A 80 -18.89 -5.76 8.14
C PHE A 80 -18.31 -7.18 8.11
N ASP A 81 -18.47 -7.94 9.18
CA ASP A 81 -18.28 -9.39 9.13
C ASP A 81 -19.39 -10.03 8.26
N PRO A 82 -19.04 -10.79 7.19
CA PRO A 82 -20.01 -11.41 6.29
C PRO A 82 -20.86 -12.51 6.95
N ASP A 83 -20.41 -13.04 8.10
CA ASP A 83 -21.11 -14.05 8.87
C ASP A 83 -21.96 -13.47 10.02
N LYS A 84 -22.08 -12.14 10.09
CA LYS A 84 -22.94 -11.43 11.06
C LYS A 84 -24.07 -10.68 10.36
N TYR A 85 -25.14 -10.45 11.12
CA TYR A 85 -26.18 -9.48 10.75
C TYR A 85 -26.24 -8.33 11.75
N TYR A 86 -26.65 -7.17 11.25
CA TYR A 86 -26.51 -5.90 11.95
C TYR A 86 -27.84 -5.19 12.11
N GLU A 87 -28.02 -4.50 13.23
CA GLU A 87 -29.10 -3.53 13.42
C GLU A 87 -28.55 -2.10 13.31
N TYR A 88 -29.29 -1.20 12.67
CA TYR A 88 -28.92 0.21 12.62
C TYR A 88 -29.48 0.96 13.84
N THR A 89 -28.59 1.54 14.63
CA THR A 89 -28.95 2.39 15.78
C THR A 89 -28.82 3.87 15.40
N LYS A 90 -29.61 4.74 16.06
CA LYS A 90 -29.54 6.21 15.87
C LYS A 90 -28.84 6.93 17.03
N SER A 91 -28.46 6.19 18.07
CA SER A 91 -27.70 6.71 19.21
C SER A 91 -26.27 7.06 18.79
N GLY A 92 -25.64 8.01 19.50
CA GLY A 92 -24.20 8.29 19.35
C GLY A 92 -23.74 8.94 18.03
N GLY A 93 -24.63 9.19 17.07
CA GLY A 93 -24.25 9.58 15.70
C GLY A 93 -24.83 8.65 14.64
N GLY A 94 -25.23 7.44 15.06
CA GLY A 94 -25.89 6.43 14.25
C GLY A 94 -24.89 5.52 13.52
N GLY A 95 -25.13 4.22 13.57
CA GLY A 95 -24.24 3.20 13.06
C GLY A 95 -24.84 1.80 13.16
N PHE A 96 -24.15 0.83 12.58
CA PHE A 96 -24.51 -0.58 12.54
C PHE A 96 -23.85 -1.33 13.69
N VAL A 97 -24.66 -2.03 14.47
CA VAL A 97 -24.21 -2.81 15.63
C VAL A 97 -24.48 -4.29 15.33
N PRO A 98 -23.52 -5.20 15.56
CA PRO A 98 -23.76 -6.62 15.36
C PRO A 98 -24.89 -7.12 16.27
N ALA A 99 -25.86 -7.82 15.70
CA ALA A 99 -27.04 -8.31 16.42
C ALA A 99 -27.11 -9.84 16.48
N GLY A 100 -26.27 -10.54 15.72
CA GLY A 100 -26.17 -12.01 15.72
C GLY A 100 -25.45 -12.54 14.50
N VAL A 101 -25.43 -13.87 14.37
CA VAL A 101 -24.79 -14.59 13.26
C VAL A 101 -25.79 -15.03 12.19
N VAL A 102 -25.36 -14.99 10.93
CA VAL A 102 -26.16 -15.45 9.78
C VAL A 102 -26.38 -16.96 9.79
N ALA A 103 -27.23 -17.46 8.89
CA ALA A 103 -27.31 -18.89 8.63
C ALA A 103 -25.99 -19.36 7.97
N SER A 104 -25.36 -20.37 8.57
CA SER A 104 -24.04 -20.88 8.19
C SER A 104 -23.96 -21.17 6.69
N GLY A 105 -22.97 -20.58 6.03
CA GLY A 105 -22.70 -20.78 4.59
C GLY A 105 -23.66 -20.07 3.63
N THR A 106 -24.66 -19.34 4.14
CA THR A 106 -25.63 -18.65 3.28
C THR A 106 -25.56 -17.13 3.36
N HIS A 107 -24.86 -16.57 4.35
CA HIS A 107 -24.80 -15.12 4.58
C HIS A 107 -26.16 -14.41 4.75
N TYR A 108 -27.21 -15.18 5.07
CA TYR A 108 -28.58 -14.71 5.23
C TYR A 108 -28.92 -14.44 6.69
N VAL A 109 -29.69 -13.37 6.92
CA VAL A 109 -30.27 -13.07 8.23
C VAL A 109 -31.14 -14.26 8.67
N ASN A 110 -30.73 -14.92 9.75
CA ASN A 110 -31.40 -16.11 10.28
C ASN A 110 -32.51 -15.75 11.28
N VAL A 111 -33.45 -14.90 10.85
CA VAL A 111 -34.57 -14.45 11.68
C VAL A 111 -35.89 -14.70 10.97
N VAL A 112 -36.78 -15.42 11.64
CA VAL A 112 -38.10 -15.75 11.09
C VAL A 112 -39.07 -14.60 11.34
N GLY A 113 -39.68 -14.09 10.27
CA GLY A 113 -40.68 -13.03 10.33
C GLY A 113 -40.11 -11.64 10.10
N SER A 114 -40.82 -10.60 10.55
CA SER A 114 -40.40 -9.22 10.34
C SER A 114 -39.18 -8.85 11.21
N HIS A 115 -38.18 -8.21 10.62
CA HIS A 115 -36.96 -7.79 11.30
C HIS A 115 -36.42 -6.45 10.78
N SER A 116 -35.55 -5.84 11.58
CA SER A 116 -34.78 -4.61 11.30
C SER A 116 -33.33 -4.87 10.90
N TYR A 117 -32.95 -6.14 10.70
CA TYR A 117 -31.56 -6.54 10.47
C TYR A 117 -31.12 -6.48 9.00
N TRP A 118 -29.82 -6.27 8.82
CA TRP A 118 -29.09 -6.26 7.56
C TRP A 118 -28.06 -7.38 7.54
N SER A 119 -27.90 -8.07 6.40
CA SER A 119 -26.76 -8.97 6.19
C SER A 119 -25.46 -8.17 6.05
N GLY A 120 -24.44 -8.52 6.84
CA GLY A 120 -23.10 -7.91 6.72
C GLY A 120 -22.49 -8.14 5.34
N ASN A 121 -22.69 -9.33 4.78
CA ASN A 121 -22.20 -9.69 3.45
C ASN A 121 -22.80 -8.78 2.36
N PHE A 122 -24.11 -8.55 2.42
CA PHE A 122 -24.80 -7.65 1.49
C PHE A 122 -24.34 -6.19 1.64
N LEU A 123 -24.12 -5.72 2.88
CA LEU A 123 -23.59 -4.38 3.12
C LEU A 123 -22.16 -4.20 2.60
N ASN A 124 -21.29 -5.21 2.73
CA ASN A 124 -19.95 -5.16 2.15
C ASN A 124 -19.99 -4.99 0.62
N TRP A 125 -20.73 -5.87 -0.08
CA TRP A 125 -20.90 -5.78 -1.53
C TRP A 125 -21.46 -4.42 -1.97
N ALA A 126 -22.45 -3.92 -1.23
CA ALA A 126 -23.18 -2.74 -1.65
C ALA A 126 -22.46 -1.41 -1.38
N THR A 127 -21.61 -1.35 -0.35
CA THR A 127 -21.23 -0.06 0.26
C THR A 127 -19.74 0.21 0.37
N MET A 128 -18.87 -0.79 0.19
CA MET A 128 -17.42 -0.62 0.32
C MET A 128 -16.78 0.03 -0.90
N SER A 129 -15.81 0.91 -0.66
CA SER A 129 -14.92 1.49 -1.68
C SER A 129 -13.52 0.87 -1.62
N ASN A 130 -12.72 1.01 -2.68
CA ASN A 130 -11.35 0.47 -2.73
C ASN A 130 -10.46 1.00 -1.59
N VAL A 131 -10.63 2.27 -1.20
CA VAL A 131 -9.93 2.89 -0.06
C VAL A 131 -10.31 2.26 1.28
N ASP A 132 -11.54 1.78 1.45
CA ASP A 132 -11.93 1.08 2.68
C ASP A 132 -11.16 -0.24 2.81
N PHE A 133 -10.92 -0.92 1.69
CA PHE A 133 -10.10 -2.13 1.65
C PHE A 133 -8.63 -1.84 1.99
N MET A 134 -8.06 -0.79 1.40
CA MET A 134 -6.70 -0.33 1.73
C MET A 134 -6.55 -0.01 3.22
N ARG A 135 -7.54 0.68 3.80
CA ARG A 135 -7.56 1.01 5.23
C ARG A 135 -7.70 -0.23 6.10
N LYS A 136 -8.61 -1.14 5.74
CA LYS A 136 -8.78 -2.41 6.44
C LYS A 136 -7.47 -3.19 6.47
N ALA A 137 -6.85 -3.40 5.31
CA ALA A 137 -5.61 -4.15 5.19
C ALA A 137 -4.47 -3.52 6.01
N LEU A 138 -4.22 -2.22 5.87
CA LEU A 138 -3.05 -1.59 6.52
C LEU A 138 -3.27 -1.32 8.01
N THR A 139 -4.47 -0.90 8.41
CA THR A 139 -4.73 -0.31 9.74
C THR A 139 -5.79 -1.05 10.57
N GLY A 140 -6.51 -2.00 9.97
CA GLY A 140 -7.70 -2.63 10.56
C GLY A 140 -8.99 -1.86 10.24
N GLY A 141 -8.89 -0.75 9.51
CA GLY A 141 -10.00 0.12 9.10
C GLY A 141 -9.91 1.50 9.75
N LYS A 142 -10.61 2.48 9.17
CA LYS A 142 -10.66 3.85 9.73
C LYS A 142 -11.46 3.87 11.02
N ARG A 143 -10.82 4.14 12.16
CA ARG A 143 -11.52 4.25 13.45
C ARG A 143 -12.25 5.59 13.55
N ALA A 144 -13.58 5.56 13.46
CA ALA A 144 -14.43 6.74 13.60
C ALA A 144 -14.61 7.10 15.08
N ASP A 145 -14.87 6.10 15.92
CA ASP A 145 -14.71 6.14 17.37
C ASP A 145 -13.64 5.13 17.79
N ASP A 146 -12.73 5.59 18.65
CA ASP A 146 -11.66 4.77 19.23
C ASP A 146 -11.64 4.90 20.75
N SER A 147 -12.80 5.11 21.37
CA SER A 147 -12.94 5.21 22.82
C SER A 147 -12.62 3.89 23.52
N VAL A 148 -12.34 3.99 24.83
CA VAL A 148 -12.18 2.84 25.70
C VAL A 148 -13.55 2.15 25.81
N GLY A 149 -13.64 0.92 25.32
CA GLY A 149 -14.82 0.04 25.40
C GLY A 149 -15.79 0.22 24.25
N HIS A 150 -15.43 0.99 23.22
CA HIS A 150 -16.28 1.23 22.06
C HIS A 150 -15.40 1.61 20.86
N THR A 151 -15.48 0.84 19.79
CA THR A 151 -14.76 1.11 18.54
C THR A 151 -15.67 0.93 17.35
N THR A 152 -15.64 1.93 16.47
CA THR A 152 -16.39 1.89 15.23
C THR A 152 -15.49 2.14 14.03
N LEU A 153 -15.75 1.44 12.93
CA LEU A 153 -15.11 1.69 11.64
C LEU A 153 -16.00 2.54 10.75
N GLY A 154 -15.47 3.66 10.27
CA GLY A 154 -16.21 4.58 9.39
C GLY A 154 -15.77 4.47 7.94
N ARG A 155 -16.73 4.39 7.02
CA ARG A 155 -16.44 4.43 5.58
C ARG A 155 -15.74 5.72 5.15
N ALA A 156 -14.92 5.64 4.11
CA ALA A 156 -14.44 6.77 3.33
C ALA A 156 -15.56 7.70 2.84
N ASN A 157 -15.21 8.98 2.66
CA ASN A 157 -16.08 9.99 2.09
C ASN A 157 -15.93 9.99 0.56
N ILE A 158 -16.94 9.47 -0.13
CA ILE A 158 -16.99 9.28 -1.60
C ILE A 158 -17.89 10.33 -2.28
N THR A 159 -17.92 11.56 -1.77
CA THR A 159 -18.83 12.62 -2.28
C THR A 159 -18.63 12.90 -3.78
N THR A 160 -17.41 12.73 -4.27
CA THR A 160 -16.95 12.88 -5.66
C THR A 160 -17.20 11.63 -6.52
N ASN A 161 -17.32 10.46 -5.90
CA ASN A 161 -17.51 9.16 -6.55
C ASN A 161 -18.79 8.47 -6.04
N VAL A 162 -19.95 9.03 -6.37
CA VAL A 162 -21.27 8.48 -6.00
C VAL A 162 -21.63 7.29 -6.90
N TRP A 163 -22.00 6.16 -6.31
CA TRP A 163 -22.52 5.00 -7.06
C TRP A 163 -23.88 4.52 -6.54
N VAL A 164 -24.57 3.73 -7.36
CA VAL A 164 -25.85 3.08 -7.02
C VAL A 164 -25.75 1.60 -7.33
N LYS A 165 -26.03 0.77 -6.33
CA LYS A 165 -26.14 -0.69 -6.50
C LYS A 165 -27.61 -1.07 -6.65
N GLU A 166 -27.92 -1.88 -7.64
CA GLU A 166 -29.28 -2.39 -7.87
C GLU A 166 -29.34 -3.86 -7.51
N TYR A 167 -30.43 -4.32 -6.89
CA TYR A 167 -30.61 -5.72 -6.55
C TYR A 167 -32.08 -6.12 -6.71
N SER A 168 -32.32 -7.31 -7.26
CA SER A 168 -33.66 -7.82 -7.59
C SER A 168 -33.88 -9.29 -7.22
N GLY A 169 -32.99 -9.88 -6.42
CA GLY A 169 -33.08 -11.27 -5.99
C GLY A 169 -34.32 -11.55 -5.13
N ALA A 170 -34.90 -12.75 -5.28
CA ALA A 170 -36.11 -13.16 -4.57
C ALA A 170 -35.90 -13.36 -3.04
N ASP A 171 -34.65 -13.45 -2.64
CA ASP A 171 -34.10 -13.61 -1.30
C ASP A 171 -33.86 -12.28 -0.57
N LEU A 172 -34.23 -11.13 -1.16
CA LEU A 172 -34.04 -9.80 -0.56
C LEU A 172 -34.53 -9.68 0.89
N THR A 173 -35.60 -10.38 1.26
CA THR A 173 -36.13 -10.39 2.64
C THR A 173 -35.15 -10.94 3.68
N TYR A 174 -34.12 -11.68 3.25
CA TYR A 174 -33.07 -12.22 4.11
C TYR A 174 -31.80 -11.35 4.15
N LEU A 175 -31.76 -10.27 3.38
CA LEU A 175 -30.57 -9.41 3.22
C LEU A 175 -30.75 -8.03 3.85
N VAL A 176 -31.97 -7.50 3.83
CA VAL A 176 -32.31 -6.16 4.33
C VAL A 176 -33.50 -6.21 5.29
N PRO A 177 -33.76 -5.14 6.07
CA PRO A 177 -34.96 -5.05 6.90
C PRO A 177 -36.23 -5.38 6.12
N SER A 178 -37.09 -6.21 6.69
CA SER A 178 -38.25 -6.75 5.99
C SER A 178 -39.16 -5.64 5.44
N ALA A 179 -39.25 -4.51 6.16
CA ALA A 179 -40.03 -3.35 5.73
C ALA A 179 -39.56 -2.75 4.38
N TYR A 180 -38.27 -2.87 4.03
CA TYR A 180 -37.73 -2.34 2.77
C TYR A 180 -37.95 -3.35 1.64
N ALA A 181 -37.73 -4.64 1.90
CA ALA A 181 -38.06 -5.70 0.97
C ALA A 181 -39.56 -5.71 0.61
N ASP A 182 -40.44 -5.61 1.62
CA ASP A 182 -41.90 -5.52 1.44
C ASP A 182 -42.32 -4.28 0.63
N ALA A 183 -41.62 -3.15 0.83
CA ALA A 183 -41.90 -1.91 0.12
C ALA A 183 -41.59 -1.99 -1.39
N VAL A 184 -40.53 -2.68 -1.78
CA VAL A 184 -40.18 -2.86 -3.21
C VAL A 184 -40.95 -4.02 -3.86
N ALA A 185 -41.30 -5.06 -3.09
CA ALA A 185 -42.04 -6.21 -3.59
C ALA A 185 -43.44 -5.86 -4.14
N VAL A 186 -44.07 -4.78 -3.65
CA VAL A 186 -45.36 -4.28 -4.18
C VAL A 186 -45.24 -3.46 -5.47
N ILE A 187 -44.01 -3.17 -5.91
CA ILE A 187 -43.69 -2.40 -7.13
C ILE A 187 -43.19 -3.36 -8.21
N ASP A 188 -41.92 -3.75 -8.13
CA ASP A 188 -41.22 -4.63 -9.07
C ASP A 188 -40.16 -5.53 -8.41
N GLY A 189 -39.97 -5.43 -7.09
CA GLY A 189 -38.98 -6.22 -6.35
C GLY A 189 -37.55 -5.66 -6.42
N ILE A 190 -37.34 -4.50 -7.04
CA ILE A 190 -36.00 -3.93 -7.23
C ILE A 190 -35.69 -2.92 -6.13
N ILE A 191 -34.59 -3.13 -5.42
CA ILE A 191 -34.03 -2.19 -4.44
C ILE A 191 -32.78 -1.51 -5.00
N LYS A 192 -32.63 -0.21 -4.72
CA LYS A 192 -31.45 0.58 -5.06
C LYS A 192 -30.77 1.08 -3.80
N LEU A 193 -29.46 0.86 -3.68
CA LEU A 193 -28.61 1.41 -2.64
C LEU A 193 -27.74 2.51 -3.21
N ARG A 194 -28.09 3.76 -2.90
CA ARG A 194 -27.35 4.95 -3.35
C ARG A 194 -26.30 5.32 -2.31
N ASN A 195 -25.03 5.19 -2.69
CA ASN A 195 -23.89 5.51 -1.85
C ASN A 195 -23.45 6.94 -2.10
N THR A 196 -23.40 7.77 -1.04
CA THR A 196 -22.96 9.16 -1.16
C THR A 196 -22.28 9.63 0.12
N GLY A 197 -21.13 10.30 0.00
CA GLY A 197 -20.36 10.78 1.14
C GLY A 197 -19.95 9.62 2.05
N THR A 198 -20.36 9.62 3.32
CA THR A 198 -20.16 8.50 4.27
C THR A 198 -21.45 7.72 4.54
N THR A 199 -22.44 7.83 3.65
CA THR A 199 -23.80 7.32 3.86
C THR A 199 -24.32 6.47 2.71
N VAL A 200 -25.37 5.71 3.00
CA VAL A 200 -26.18 4.98 2.01
C VAL A 200 -27.67 5.30 2.18
N GLU A 201 -28.39 5.43 1.08
CA GLU A 201 -29.85 5.56 1.04
C GLU A 201 -30.48 4.35 0.34
N VAL A 202 -31.62 3.91 0.84
CA VAL A 202 -32.44 2.86 0.23
C VAL A 202 -33.51 3.51 -0.63
N ARG A 203 -33.60 3.07 -1.88
CA ARG A 203 -34.51 3.63 -2.88
C ARG A 203 -35.25 2.54 -3.65
N ASP A 204 -36.40 2.88 -4.21
CA ASP A 204 -37.13 2.03 -5.14
C ASP A 204 -36.55 2.14 -6.57
N SER A 205 -37.08 1.34 -7.49
CA SER A 205 -36.67 1.36 -8.91
C SER A 205 -36.87 2.71 -9.60
N ALA A 206 -37.83 3.52 -9.13
CA ALA A 206 -38.13 4.86 -9.61
C ALA A 206 -37.30 5.96 -8.92
N ASP A 207 -36.27 5.58 -8.15
CA ASP A 207 -35.35 6.45 -7.40
C ASP A 207 -36.03 7.24 -6.25
N ASN A 208 -37.21 6.83 -5.78
CA ASN A 208 -37.82 7.40 -4.59
C ASN A 208 -37.14 6.85 -3.33
N ILE A 209 -36.89 7.71 -2.34
CA ILE A 209 -36.29 7.30 -1.07
C ILE A 209 -37.30 6.47 -0.25
N ILE A 210 -36.90 5.25 0.10
CA ILE A 210 -37.60 4.35 1.01
C ILE A 210 -37.11 4.60 2.45
N ALA A 211 -35.79 4.68 2.64
CA ALA A 211 -35.16 4.87 3.95
C ALA A 211 -33.75 5.46 3.85
N GLY A 212 -33.23 5.93 4.98
CA GLY A 212 -31.92 6.58 5.08
C GLY A 212 -31.98 8.12 5.06
N PRO A 213 -30.84 8.80 4.93
CA PRO A 213 -29.50 8.22 4.82
C PRO A 213 -29.07 7.50 6.11
N PHE A 214 -28.36 6.38 5.94
CA PHE A 214 -27.73 5.62 7.00
C PHE A 214 -26.23 5.93 7.01
N ASN A 215 -25.67 6.24 8.18
CA ASN A 215 -24.23 6.42 8.33
C ASN A 215 -23.56 5.05 8.26
N LEU A 216 -22.56 4.90 7.38
CA LEU A 216 -21.78 3.67 7.26
C LEU A 216 -20.64 3.67 8.27
N GLU A 217 -21.05 3.47 9.51
CA GLU A 217 -20.20 3.31 10.66
C GLU A 217 -20.60 1.99 11.33
N VAL A 218 -19.64 1.09 11.59
CA VAL A 218 -19.91 -0.25 12.12
C VAL A 218 -19.14 -0.47 13.41
N GLU A 219 -19.82 -0.95 14.45
CA GLU A 219 -19.20 -1.36 15.71
C GLU A 219 -18.45 -2.68 15.52
N VAL A 220 -17.18 -2.72 15.93
CA VAL A 220 -16.26 -3.85 15.75
C VAL A 220 -15.45 -4.11 17.00
N CYS A 221 -14.88 -5.31 17.12
CA CYS A 221 -14.12 -5.73 18.29
C CYS A 221 -14.89 -5.54 19.60
N ASP A 222 -16.21 -5.70 19.52
CA ASP A 222 -17.10 -5.65 20.66
C ASP A 222 -16.87 -6.89 21.54
N ASN A 223 -16.70 -6.67 22.84
CA ASN A 223 -16.48 -7.73 23.82
C ASN A 223 -17.79 -8.22 24.45
N ASP A 224 -18.93 -7.61 24.10
CA ASP A 224 -20.23 -8.14 24.45
C ASP A 224 -20.55 -9.40 23.63
N HIS A 225 -21.25 -10.34 24.24
CA HIS A 225 -21.78 -11.53 23.56
C HIS A 225 -20.73 -12.52 22.98
N ILE A 226 -19.46 -12.43 23.39
CA ILE A 226 -18.38 -13.32 22.92
C ILE A 226 -18.28 -14.67 23.65
N ASP A 227 -19.05 -14.90 24.73
CA ASP A 227 -19.12 -16.23 25.36
C ASP A 227 -20.10 -17.10 24.56
N PRO A 228 -19.73 -18.33 24.13
CA PRO A 228 -20.66 -19.27 23.51
C PRO A 228 -21.93 -19.57 24.35
N ALA A 229 -21.96 -19.21 25.63
CA ALA A 229 -23.13 -19.28 26.49
C ALA A 229 -24.10 -18.09 26.35
N ASP A 230 -23.68 -16.98 25.72
CA ASP A 230 -24.51 -15.80 25.53
C ASP A 230 -25.63 -16.04 24.50
N THR A 231 -26.67 -15.20 24.56
CA THR A 231 -27.80 -15.26 23.62
C THR A 231 -28.21 -13.84 23.22
N PRO A 232 -27.86 -13.38 22.01
CA PRO A 232 -27.11 -14.09 20.97
C PRO A 232 -25.63 -14.31 21.36
N TYR A 233 -24.99 -15.32 20.74
CA TYR A 233 -23.53 -15.44 20.70
C TYR A 233 -23.04 -14.75 19.43
N ILE A 234 -22.05 -13.87 19.56
CA ILE A 234 -21.46 -13.09 18.48
C ILE A 234 -19.94 -13.31 18.56
N PRO A 235 -19.33 -14.05 17.63
CA PRO A 235 -17.89 -14.31 17.66
C PRO A 235 -17.09 -13.02 17.42
N MET A 236 -15.97 -12.88 18.10
CA MET A 236 -14.99 -11.82 17.87
C MET A 236 -14.38 -11.92 16.47
N GLU A 237 -14.11 -10.80 15.81
CA GLU A 237 -13.42 -10.79 14.52
C GLU A 237 -11.94 -11.22 14.68
N ASP A 238 -11.40 -11.91 13.67
CA ASP A 238 -10.05 -12.48 13.73
C ASP A 238 -8.93 -11.45 13.89
N ASN A 239 -9.14 -10.22 13.41
CA ASN A 239 -8.15 -9.14 13.47
C ASN A 239 -8.22 -8.27 14.74
N CYS A 240 -9.01 -8.67 15.74
CA CYS A 240 -9.16 -7.94 16.99
C CYS A 240 -8.09 -8.33 18.03
N GLN A 241 -7.22 -7.38 18.36
CA GLN A 241 -6.16 -7.56 19.35
C GLN A 241 -6.65 -7.24 20.76
N TYR A 242 -6.42 -8.15 21.71
CA TYR A 242 -6.75 -7.97 23.13
C TYR A 242 -5.73 -7.11 23.89
N TYR A 243 -6.21 -6.20 24.73
CA TYR A 243 -5.45 -5.30 25.61
C TYR A 243 -5.83 -5.55 27.08
N PRO A 244 -5.07 -6.40 27.80
CA PRO A 244 -5.43 -6.83 29.15
C PRO A 244 -5.49 -5.72 30.20
N SER A 245 -4.83 -4.59 29.96
CA SER A 245 -4.76 -3.49 30.95
C SER A 245 -6.10 -2.75 31.10
N VAL A 246 -6.94 -2.81 30.06
CA VAL A 246 -8.27 -2.19 30.03
C VAL A 246 -9.39 -3.20 29.74
N ASP A 247 -9.04 -4.46 29.46
CA ASP A 247 -9.98 -5.54 29.13
C ASP A 247 -10.78 -5.30 27.84
N GLU A 248 -10.08 -4.89 26.78
CA GLU A 248 -10.69 -4.46 25.52
C GLU A 248 -9.98 -5.02 24.29
N TYR A 249 -10.68 -4.96 23.16
CA TYR A 249 -10.17 -5.39 21.86
C TYR A 249 -10.15 -4.21 20.89
N LYS A 250 -9.16 -4.20 19.99
CA LYS A 250 -9.05 -3.18 18.93
C LYS A 250 -8.71 -3.82 17.60
N PRO A 251 -9.28 -3.34 16.48
CA PRO A 251 -8.99 -3.89 15.18
C PRO A 251 -7.57 -3.54 14.77
N GLN A 252 -6.83 -4.51 14.26
CA GLN A 252 -5.49 -4.32 13.75
C GLN A 252 -5.43 -4.69 12.27
N GLY A 253 -4.39 -4.17 11.62
CA GLY A 253 -4.04 -4.47 10.23
C GLY A 253 -2.53 -4.67 10.11
N LEU A 254 -2.04 -4.80 8.90
CA LEU A 254 -0.67 -5.23 8.61
C LEU A 254 0.40 -4.29 9.20
N LEU A 255 0.17 -2.99 9.32
CA LEU A 255 1.11 -2.09 9.98
C LEU A 255 1.28 -2.38 11.48
N HIS A 256 0.25 -2.95 12.12
CA HIS A 256 0.35 -3.42 13.49
C HIS A 256 1.12 -4.73 13.55
N THR A 257 0.84 -5.67 12.64
CA THR A 257 1.50 -6.98 12.55
C THR A 257 3.00 -6.88 12.29
N TYR A 258 3.41 -6.01 11.36
CA TYR A 258 4.82 -5.86 10.94
C TYR A 258 5.55 -4.72 11.67
N GLY A 259 4.88 -3.99 12.55
CA GLY A 259 5.41 -2.76 13.15
C GLY A 259 6.70 -2.90 13.97
N ASP A 260 6.99 -4.10 14.47
CA ASP A 260 8.23 -4.44 15.18
C ASP A 260 9.30 -5.08 14.27
N SER A 261 8.89 -5.59 13.11
CA SER A 261 9.74 -6.36 12.19
C SER A 261 10.31 -5.50 11.07
N MET A 262 9.79 -4.29 10.86
CA MET A 262 10.22 -3.36 9.81
C MET A 262 10.18 -1.90 10.29
N ARG A 263 10.99 -1.06 9.67
CA ARG A 263 10.84 0.39 9.73
C ARG A 263 10.03 0.84 8.51
N PHE A 264 9.06 1.71 8.74
CA PHE A 264 8.21 2.27 7.70
C PHE A 264 8.43 3.76 7.54
N GLY A 265 8.55 4.20 6.29
CA GLY A 265 8.35 5.57 5.86
C GLY A 265 7.15 5.64 4.93
N MET A 266 6.62 6.84 4.67
CA MET A 266 5.54 7.00 3.69
C MET A 266 5.70 8.29 2.89
N MET A 267 5.58 8.16 1.57
CA MET A 267 5.43 9.27 0.65
C MET A 267 4.10 9.17 -0.10
N THR A 268 3.52 10.33 -0.35
CA THR A 268 2.38 10.51 -1.28
C THR A 268 2.72 11.66 -2.21
N TYR A 269 1.76 12.16 -2.99
CA TYR A 269 1.91 13.36 -3.80
C TYR A 269 1.16 14.55 -3.21
N THR A 270 1.43 15.75 -3.75
CA THR A 270 0.82 17.01 -3.30
C THR A 270 -0.67 17.08 -3.62
N HIS A 271 -1.44 17.78 -2.80
CA HIS A 271 -2.89 18.01 -2.95
C HIS A 271 -3.24 19.49 -3.16
N ASN A 272 -2.27 20.36 -3.42
CA ASN A 272 -2.43 21.76 -3.05
C ASN A 272 -3.15 22.63 -4.10
N THR A 273 -4.47 22.69 -3.95
CA THR A 273 -5.41 23.66 -4.53
C THR A 273 -4.99 25.14 -4.41
N LYS A 274 -3.99 25.59 -5.19
CA LYS A 274 -3.68 27.04 -5.33
C LYS A 274 -3.20 27.41 -6.73
N THR A 275 -4.05 28.14 -7.45
CA THR A 275 -3.83 29.22 -8.44
C THR A 275 -2.63 29.25 -9.42
N LYS A 276 -1.72 28.26 -9.47
CA LYS A 276 -0.72 28.03 -10.51
C LYS A 276 0.11 26.77 -10.20
N GLN A 277 -0.02 25.77 -11.06
CA GLN A 277 1.07 24.89 -11.53
C GLN A 277 1.62 23.75 -10.63
N LEU A 278 1.01 23.38 -9.50
CA LEU A 278 1.57 22.33 -8.59
C LEU A 278 0.55 21.29 -8.09
N ASP A 279 -0.60 21.15 -8.76
CA ASP A 279 -1.62 20.16 -8.36
C ASP A 279 -1.16 18.75 -8.80
N ASN A 280 -1.14 17.80 -7.86
CA ASN A 280 -0.81 16.39 -8.05
C ASN A 280 0.57 16.15 -8.71
N GLN A 281 1.64 16.63 -8.08
CA GLN A 281 3.02 16.44 -8.55
C GLN A 281 3.93 15.89 -7.44
N GLY A 282 4.93 15.10 -7.83
CA GLY A 282 6.06 14.72 -6.99
C GLY A 282 5.80 13.79 -5.80
N GLY A 283 6.84 13.61 -4.97
CA GLY A 283 6.79 12.88 -3.72
C GLY A 283 6.94 13.78 -2.49
N VAL A 284 5.89 13.89 -1.68
CA VAL A 284 5.93 14.50 -0.35
C VAL A 284 6.06 13.43 0.72
N LEU A 285 7.12 13.53 1.53
CA LEU A 285 7.32 12.66 2.69
C LEU A 285 6.28 13.02 3.77
N ARG A 286 5.37 12.07 4.02
CA ARG A 286 4.32 12.15 5.06
C ARG A 286 4.78 11.56 6.38
N LYS A 287 5.62 10.53 6.31
CA LYS A 287 6.24 9.90 7.47
C LYS A 287 7.71 9.61 7.24
N GLN A 288 8.53 9.99 8.21
CA GLN A 288 9.95 9.66 8.25
C GLN A 288 10.16 8.18 8.58
N MET A 289 11.22 7.58 8.05
CA MET A 289 11.56 6.17 8.26
C MET A 289 11.72 5.83 9.75
N GLY A 290 10.84 5.00 10.30
CA GLY A 290 10.84 4.64 11.72
C GLY A 290 9.84 3.54 12.06
N PHE A 291 9.77 3.18 13.33
CA PHE A 291 8.80 2.19 13.80
C PHE A 291 7.40 2.80 13.92
N VAL A 292 6.39 2.05 13.49
CA VAL A 292 4.98 2.45 13.56
C VAL A 292 4.31 2.04 14.88
N ASN A 293 4.93 1.15 15.67
CA ASN A 293 4.43 0.73 16.98
C ASN A 293 4.27 1.88 18.01
N THR A 294 4.85 3.04 17.74
CA THR A 294 4.68 4.27 18.54
C THR A 294 3.39 5.03 18.25
N GLU A 295 2.64 4.62 17.22
CA GLU A 295 1.42 5.30 16.75
C GLU A 295 0.15 4.82 17.46
N TRP A 296 0.23 3.84 18.36
CA TRP A 296 -0.87 3.43 19.24
C TRP A 296 -0.39 3.15 20.66
N SER A 297 -1.32 3.12 21.59
CA SER A 297 -1.05 2.84 22.99
C SER A 297 -0.92 1.34 23.24
N GLU A 298 0.20 0.89 23.80
CA GLU A 298 0.38 -0.49 24.27
C GLU A 298 -0.59 -0.87 25.41
N THR A 299 -1.18 0.12 26.08
CA THR A 299 -2.06 -0.14 27.24
C THR A 299 -3.48 -0.48 26.80
N ASN A 300 -4.00 0.18 25.77
CA ASN A 300 -5.42 0.10 25.39
C ASN A 300 -5.66 0.12 23.87
N GLY A 301 -4.60 0.05 23.07
CA GLY A 301 -4.68 0.00 21.61
C GLY A 301 -5.22 1.25 20.94
N GLN A 302 -5.55 2.30 21.70
CA GLN A 302 -6.03 3.55 21.14
C GLN A 302 -4.94 4.20 20.30
N GLN A 303 -5.32 4.68 19.12
CA GLN A 303 -4.41 5.36 18.23
C GLN A 303 -3.96 6.69 18.82
N ASN A 304 -2.68 6.99 18.64
CA ASN A 304 -2.07 8.18 19.16
C ASN A 304 -2.44 9.40 18.28
N GLN A 305 -3.58 10.01 18.59
CA GLN A 305 -4.14 11.15 17.86
C GLN A 305 -3.29 12.45 17.95
N GLY A 306 -2.16 12.43 18.66
CA GLY A 306 -1.39 13.63 19.05
C GLY A 306 0.02 13.78 18.46
N LEU A 307 0.51 12.84 17.65
CA LEU A 307 1.84 12.95 17.03
C LEU A 307 1.74 13.44 15.59
N ASN A 308 2.64 14.38 15.24
CA ASN A 308 2.75 14.96 13.89
C ASN A 308 3.32 13.98 12.84
N ASP A 309 3.63 12.74 13.22
CA ASP A 309 4.25 11.74 12.33
C ASP A 309 3.52 10.40 12.42
N THR A 310 2.30 10.34 11.89
CA THR A 310 1.43 9.16 12.01
C THR A 310 0.99 8.64 10.65
N MET A 311 1.64 7.56 10.19
CA MET A 311 1.27 6.81 8.99
C MET A 311 -0.20 6.37 9.05
N ILE A 312 -0.60 5.80 10.19
CA ILE A 312 -1.92 5.24 10.42
C ILE A 312 -2.97 6.34 10.29
N ARG A 313 -2.74 7.49 10.94
CA ARG A 313 -3.66 8.63 10.89
C ARG A 313 -3.88 9.12 9.47
N TYR A 314 -2.81 9.21 8.67
CA TYR A 314 -2.94 9.61 7.26
C TYR A 314 -3.73 8.58 6.47
N ILE A 315 -3.37 7.28 6.55
CA ILE A 315 -4.07 6.19 5.83
C ILE A 315 -5.58 6.20 6.13
N GLU A 316 -5.95 6.39 7.39
CA GLU A 316 -7.35 6.39 7.81
C GLU A 316 -8.13 7.62 7.37
N ASN A 317 -7.46 8.74 7.07
CA ASN A 317 -8.14 10.03 6.93
C ASN A 317 -7.79 10.78 5.64
N TYR A 318 -6.94 10.24 4.75
CA TYR A 318 -6.69 10.86 3.45
C TYR A 318 -7.98 10.95 2.63
N THR A 319 -8.04 11.97 1.78
CA THR A 319 -9.12 12.20 0.84
C THR A 319 -8.65 11.92 -0.57
N GLU A 320 -9.63 11.86 -1.47
CA GLU A 320 -9.40 11.71 -2.90
C GLU A 320 -8.53 12.83 -3.46
N LYS A 321 -7.63 12.42 -4.35
CA LYS A 321 -6.91 13.28 -5.28
C LYS A 321 -7.18 12.77 -6.70
N GLU A 322 -6.97 13.59 -7.71
CA GLU A 322 -7.41 13.22 -9.07
C GLU A 322 -6.43 12.27 -9.79
N TRP A 323 -5.13 12.52 -9.67
CA TRP A 323 -4.08 11.84 -10.44
C TRP A 323 -3.05 11.20 -9.51
N ASP A 324 -2.25 10.27 -10.01
CA ASP A 324 -1.23 9.51 -9.26
C ASP A 324 0.15 9.56 -9.94
N PRO A 325 0.94 10.64 -9.69
CA PRO A 325 2.23 10.89 -10.33
C PRO A 325 3.34 9.95 -9.80
N LEU A 326 3.19 8.64 -10.00
CA LEU A 326 3.96 7.60 -9.30
C LEU A 326 5.45 7.63 -9.64
N ALA A 327 5.84 7.84 -10.91
CA ALA A 327 7.25 7.97 -11.26
C ALA A 327 7.91 9.19 -10.59
N GLU A 328 7.16 10.27 -10.37
CA GLU A 328 7.65 11.46 -9.69
C GLU A 328 7.84 11.23 -8.19
N MET A 329 6.89 10.52 -7.56
CA MET A 329 7.04 10.04 -6.19
C MET A 329 8.26 9.14 -6.03
N TYR A 330 8.46 8.21 -6.97
CA TYR A 330 9.58 7.29 -6.94
C TYR A 330 10.93 8.02 -7.09
N PHE A 331 10.98 9.08 -7.90
CA PHE A 331 12.17 9.91 -8.03
C PHE A 331 12.61 10.51 -6.68
N ASP A 332 11.68 11.06 -5.90
CA ASP A 332 12.00 11.57 -4.56
C ASP A 332 12.27 10.46 -3.53
N ALA A 333 11.64 9.29 -3.69
CA ALA A 333 11.94 8.11 -2.88
C ALA A 333 13.42 7.72 -2.98
N ILE A 334 13.99 7.71 -4.20
CA ILE A 334 15.42 7.48 -4.42
C ILE A 334 16.25 8.56 -3.70
N ARG A 335 15.88 9.84 -3.86
CA ARG A 335 16.58 10.95 -3.20
C ARG A 335 16.56 10.83 -1.68
N TYR A 336 15.46 10.35 -1.11
CA TYR A 336 15.34 10.14 0.34
C TYR A 336 16.34 9.07 0.81
N TYR A 337 16.42 7.93 0.12
CA TYR A 337 17.42 6.90 0.42
C TYR A 337 18.87 7.35 0.17
N MET A 338 19.09 8.27 -0.77
CA MET A 338 20.40 8.94 -0.98
C MET A 338 20.79 9.91 0.15
N GLY A 339 19.93 10.11 1.16
CA GLY A 339 20.18 11.06 2.25
C GLY A 339 20.16 12.52 1.77
N ASP A 340 19.47 12.80 0.67
CA ASP A 340 19.43 14.14 0.09
C ASP A 340 18.65 15.12 1.01
N LYS A 341 19.03 16.39 0.98
CA LYS A 341 18.50 17.37 1.94
C LYS A 341 17.25 18.06 1.43
N GLY A 342 16.12 17.38 1.62
CA GLY A 342 14.78 17.94 1.45
C GLY A 342 14.17 17.66 0.08
N ALA A 343 12.87 17.90 0.00
CA ALA A 343 12.08 17.63 -1.19
C ALA A 343 12.45 18.59 -2.32
N SER A 344 12.17 18.17 -3.55
CA SER A 344 12.59 18.94 -4.73
C SER A 344 11.87 20.29 -4.76
N GLY A 345 12.59 21.35 -5.14
CA GLY A 345 12.00 22.69 -5.27
C GLY A 345 10.89 22.77 -6.32
N ALA A 346 10.79 21.79 -7.21
CA ALA A 346 9.70 21.72 -8.16
C ALA A 346 8.39 21.26 -7.52
N PHE A 347 8.43 20.42 -6.48
CA PHE A 347 7.24 19.89 -5.81
C PHE A 347 6.82 20.76 -4.62
N CYS A 348 7.80 21.33 -3.93
CA CYS A 348 7.56 22.28 -2.86
C CYS A 348 7.26 23.71 -3.39
N GLY A 349 7.51 23.95 -4.68
CA GLY A 349 7.31 25.24 -5.34
C GLY A 349 8.11 26.40 -4.72
N ASP A 350 7.57 27.61 -4.85
CA ASP A 350 8.08 28.82 -4.17
C ASP A 350 7.75 28.83 -2.66
N GLY A 351 6.94 27.87 -2.19
CA GLY A 351 6.27 27.88 -0.90
C GLY A 351 6.88 26.88 0.08
N ASN A 352 7.64 27.39 1.04
CA ASN A 352 7.97 26.68 2.26
C ASN A 352 6.67 26.29 3.01
N PHE A 353 6.19 25.05 2.85
CA PHE A 353 5.01 24.54 3.55
C PHE A 353 5.38 23.34 4.43
N THR A 354 4.71 23.27 5.58
CA THR A 354 4.89 22.21 6.59
C THR A 354 3.73 21.23 6.59
N ALA A 355 2.68 21.51 5.81
CA ALA A 355 1.51 20.67 5.71
C ALA A 355 0.84 20.84 4.34
N ASP A 356 0.29 19.75 3.85
CA ASP A 356 -0.56 19.62 2.69
C ASP A 356 -1.75 18.74 3.09
N ASP A 357 -2.92 18.82 2.43
CA ASP A 357 -4.15 18.05 2.76
C ASP A 357 -4.55 17.91 4.25
N GLY A 358 -4.08 18.81 5.13
CA GLY A 358 -4.32 18.75 6.58
C GLY A 358 -3.33 17.86 7.36
N TYR A 359 -2.28 17.36 6.71
CA TYR A 359 -1.23 16.51 7.27
C TYR A 359 0.15 17.14 7.14
N PRO A 360 1.07 16.85 8.07
CA PRO A 360 2.45 17.28 7.97
C PRO A 360 3.14 16.78 6.69
N VAL A 361 4.03 17.61 6.17
CA VAL A 361 4.94 17.28 5.06
C VAL A 361 6.35 17.66 5.48
N TYR A 362 7.29 16.73 5.25
CA TYR A 362 8.70 16.90 5.56
C TYR A 362 9.50 17.32 4.32
N GLY A 363 10.57 18.09 4.55
CA GLY A 363 11.52 18.47 3.50
C GLY A 363 11.06 19.55 2.52
N CYS A 364 9.82 20.02 2.59
CA CYS A 364 9.37 21.19 1.82
C CYS A 364 9.64 22.53 2.52
N GLU A 365 10.16 22.51 3.76
CA GLU A 365 10.59 23.73 4.42
C GLU A 365 11.92 24.25 3.87
N ALA A 366 12.03 25.57 3.66
CA ALA A 366 13.25 26.18 3.16
C ALA A 366 14.43 25.91 4.11
N ASN A 367 15.49 25.31 3.59
CA ASN A 367 16.70 24.91 4.32
C ASN A 367 16.46 23.83 5.40
N LYS A 368 15.41 23.02 5.28
CA LYS A 368 15.27 21.80 6.08
C LYS A 368 15.40 20.55 5.22
N ASP A 369 16.07 19.56 5.77
CA ASP A 369 16.13 18.21 5.23
C ASP A 369 14.85 17.44 5.55
N TRP A 370 14.78 16.21 5.05
CA TRP A 370 13.77 15.23 5.46
C TRP A 370 14.00 14.69 6.88
N GLY A 371 14.84 15.35 7.69
CA GLY A 371 15.25 14.93 9.04
C GLY A 371 16.37 13.90 9.03
N ASP A 372 16.24 12.91 9.92
CA ASP A 372 17.25 11.87 10.11
C ASP A 372 17.40 10.99 8.86
N ASP A 373 18.63 10.49 8.66
CA ASP A 373 18.96 9.57 7.57
C ASP A 373 18.09 8.30 7.64
N PRO A 374 17.41 7.91 6.55
CA PRO A 374 16.62 6.68 6.57
C PRO A 374 17.47 5.43 6.81
N ILE A 375 18.73 5.43 6.35
CA ILE A 375 19.66 4.30 6.54
C ILE A 375 20.44 4.51 7.83
N VAL A 376 20.19 3.65 8.83
CA VAL A 376 20.84 3.76 10.15
C VAL A 376 21.93 2.70 10.36
N ASP A 377 21.85 1.58 9.65
CA ASP A 377 22.81 0.49 9.65
C ASP A 377 23.14 0.07 8.21
N TRP A 378 24.43 -0.10 7.92
CA TRP A 378 24.93 -0.38 6.56
C TRP A 378 24.47 -1.74 5.99
N CYS A 379 24.08 -2.69 6.84
CA CYS A 379 23.60 -4.00 6.40
C CYS A 379 22.08 -4.04 6.18
N GLN A 380 21.36 -2.94 6.43
CA GLN A 380 19.92 -2.85 6.23
C GLN A 380 19.54 -3.00 4.77
N LYS A 381 18.49 -3.79 4.53
CA LYS A 381 17.83 -3.81 3.24
C LYS A 381 16.88 -2.64 3.13
N ASN A 382 16.96 -1.92 2.01
CA ASN A 382 16.11 -0.78 1.71
C ASN A 382 15.11 -1.17 0.63
N ASN A 383 13.83 -0.86 0.86
CA ASN A 383 12.74 -1.30 0.02
C ASN A 383 11.80 -0.12 -0.27
N ILE A 384 11.20 -0.13 -1.46
CA ILE A 384 10.06 0.69 -1.81
C ILE A 384 8.88 -0.24 -2.03
N LEU A 385 7.79 -0.02 -1.29
CA LEU A 385 6.51 -0.70 -1.48
C LEU A 385 5.53 0.28 -2.14
N ILE A 386 5.13 -0.01 -3.37
CA ILE A 386 4.16 0.75 -4.13
C ILE A 386 2.78 0.17 -3.88
N LEU A 387 1.85 1.01 -3.46
CA LEU A 387 0.43 0.69 -3.33
C LEU A 387 -0.33 1.64 -4.27
N ASN A 388 -0.66 1.14 -5.47
CA ASN A 388 -1.30 1.92 -6.54
C ASN A 388 -2.31 1.05 -7.28
N ASP A 389 -3.20 1.68 -8.03
CA ASP A 389 -3.92 0.96 -9.08
C ASP A 389 -2.94 0.55 -10.21
N GLU A 390 -3.39 -0.19 -11.22
CA GLU A 390 -2.49 -0.60 -12.31
C GLU A 390 -2.06 0.56 -13.23
N TYR A 391 -2.61 1.77 -13.07
CA TYR A 391 -2.58 2.84 -14.07
C TYR A 391 -2.10 4.20 -13.55
N PRO A 392 -0.79 4.34 -13.28
CA PRO A 392 -0.17 5.63 -13.02
C PRO A 392 -0.56 6.70 -14.04
N SER A 393 -0.69 7.94 -13.56
CA SER A 393 -1.13 9.09 -14.34
C SER A 393 -0.40 10.38 -13.94
N GLN A 394 -0.32 11.33 -14.87
CA GLN A 394 0.35 12.63 -14.75
C GLN A 394 1.81 12.58 -14.25
N ASP A 395 2.54 11.48 -14.48
CA ASP A 395 3.91 11.30 -13.97
C ASP A 395 5.01 11.66 -14.99
N HIS A 396 4.67 12.48 -15.98
CA HIS A 396 5.49 12.68 -17.16
C HIS A 396 6.37 13.94 -17.13
N ASP A 397 6.04 14.97 -16.34
CA ASP A 397 6.54 16.32 -16.61
C ASP A 397 7.44 16.92 -15.53
N SER A 398 7.56 16.30 -14.36
CA SER A 398 8.29 16.86 -13.22
C SER A 398 9.51 16.02 -12.78
N ILE A 399 10.11 15.27 -13.71
CA ILE A 399 11.32 14.45 -13.50
C ILE A 399 12.48 14.93 -14.38
N LEU A 400 13.71 14.93 -13.84
CA LEU A 400 14.91 15.32 -14.58
C LEU A 400 15.17 14.36 -15.78
N GLY A 401 15.39 14.94 -16.96
CA GLY A 401 15.64 14.18 -18.19
C GLY A 401 14.38 13.70 -18.92
N SER A 402 13.18 14.04 -18.44
CA SER A 402 11.94 13.66 -19.14
C SER A 402 11.84 14.32 -20.53
N ASN A 403 11.49 13.52 -21.53
CA ASN A 403 11.21 13.98 -22.89
C ASN A 403 9.95 14.86 -22.98
N PHE A 404 9.05 14.76 -22.00
CA PHE A 404 7.81 15.53 -21.98
C PHE A 404 7.98 16.95 -21.42
N ASN A 405 9.11 17.21 -20.76
CA ASN A 405 9.47 18.55 -20.30
C ASN A 405 10.99 18.81 -20.43
N PRO A 406 11.51 18.94 -21.66
CA PRO A 406 12.96 19.04 -21.91
C PRO A 406 13.61 20.32 -21.37
N GLY A 407 12.81 21.31 -20.95
CA GLY A 407 13.27 22.53 -20.28
C GLY A 407 13.33 22.41 -18.76
N TYR A 408 12.87 21.29 -18.20
CA TYR A 408 12.84 21.05 -16.78
C TYR A 408 14.25 20.78 -16.24
N SER A 409 14.67 21.65 -15.34
CA SER A 409 15.85 21.46 -14.52
C SER A 409 15.41 21.59 -13.07
N VAL A 410 15.49 20.50 -12.30
CA VAL A 410 15.33 20.59 -10.85
C VAL A 410 16.47 21.46 -10.33
N SER A 411 16.15 22.64 -9.81
CA SER A 411 17.11 23.43 -9.05
C SER A 411 17.42 22.65 -7.78
N PRO A 412 18.67 22.21 -7.54
CA PRO A 412 19.01 21.55 -6.30
C PRO A 412 18.70 22.49 -5.15
N ALA A 413 17.69 22.17 -4.33
CA ALA A 413 17.52 22.84 -3.05
C ALA A 413 18.81 22.60 -2.22
N THR A 414 19.20 23.63 -1.48
CA THR A 414 20.55 23.80 -0.94
C THR A 414 20.95 22.71 0.07
N GLY A 415 21.75 21.73 -0.38
CA GLY A 415 22.49 20.83 0.52
C GLY A 415 22.84 19.46 -0.08
N THR A 416 23.82 19.39 -0.98
CA THR A 416 24.56 18.18 -1.45
C THR A 416 23.85 16.81 -1.21
N ASN A 417 23.00 16.36 -2.15
CA ASN A 417 23.16 15.15 -2.98
C ASN A 417 22.13 15.14 -4.14
N SER A 418 22.31 16.02 -5.12
CA SER A 418 21.41 16.17 -6.28
C SER A 418 21.47 14.96 -7.22
N LEU A 419 20.52 14.02 -7.10
CA LEU A 419 20.30 12.93 -8.05
C LEU A 419 20.33 13.47 -9.49
N ASN A 420 21.40 13.17 -10.22
CA ASN A 420 21.66 13.66 -11.57
C ASN A 420 21.53 12.51 -12.56
N ILE A 421 20.29 12.18 -12.89
CA ILE A 421 19.93 11.14 -13.84
C ILE A 421 19.25 11.74 -15.06
N ASP A 422 19.30 11.01 -16.15
CA ASP A 422 18.46 11.23 -17.32
C ASP A 422 17.41 10.13 -17.34
N VAL A 423 16.18 10.43 -16.89
CA VAL A 423 15.14 9.41 -16.76
C VAL A 423 14.77 8.80 -18.11
N ALA A 424 14.82 9.57 -19.21
CA ALA A 424 14.54 9.04 -20.53
C ALA A 424 15.58 7.98 -20.92
N LEU A 425 16.87 8.26 -20.69
CA LEU A 425 17.95 7.29 -20.94
C LEU A 425 17.77 6.00 -20.13
N LEU A 426 17.39 6.12 -18.84
CA LEU A 426 17.13 4.96 -17.99
C LEU A 426 15.93 4.13 -18.49
N THR A 427 14.83 4.79 -18.86
CA THR A 427 13.64 4.13 -19.40
C THR A 427 13.91 3.46 -20.75
N ASP A 428 14.73 4.06 -21.60
CA ASP A 428 15.07 3.48 -22.90
C ASP A 428 16.02 2.29 -22.78
N ALA A 429 16.90 2.27 -21.78
CA ALA A 429 17.71 1.09 -21.50
C ALA A 429 16.84 -0.14 -21.15
N VAL A 430 15.78 0.06 -20.37
CA VAL A 430 14.76 -0.97 -20.10
C VAL A 430 14.06 -1.42 -21.38
N CYS A 431 13.68 -0.48 -22.24
CA CYS A 431 13.07 -0.76 -23.54
C CYS A 431 13.94 -1.65 -24.43
N ASP A 432 15.22 -1.32 -24.54
CA ASP A 432 16.18 -2.06 -25.35
C ASP A 432 16.37 -3.48 -24.81
N TRP A 433 16.40 -3.64 -23.48
CA TRP A 433 16.43 -4.96 -22.86
C TRP A 433 15.17 -5.78 -23.16
N GLU A 434 13.97 -5.22 -22.95
CA GLU A 434 12.71 -5.90 -23.25
C GLU A 434 12.66 -6.36 -24.71
N LYS A 435 13.03 -5.50 -25.67
CA LYS A 435 13.05 -5.87 -27.10
C LYS A 435 14.07 -6.94 -27.47
N ALA A 436 15.17 -7.03 -26.72
CA ALA A 436 16.20 -8.03 -26.97
C ALA A 436 15.80 -9.42 -26.47
N HIS A 437 14.94 -9.48 -25.44
CA HIS A 437 14.58 -10.72 -24.74
C HIS A 437 13.12 -11.13 -24.96
N ASN A 438 12.27 -10.22 -25.43
CA ASN A 438 10.86 -10.44 -25.70
C ASN A 438 10.47 -9.86 -27.07
N SER A 439 9.52 -10.54 -27.73
CA SER A 439 8.92 -10.08 -28.99
C SER A 439 7.49 -9.57 -28.82
N ASP A 440 7.00 -9.44 -27.58
CA ASP A 440 5.64 -9.01 -27.32
C ASP A 440 5.39 -7.57 -27.78
N PRO A 441 4.19 -7.33 -28.35
CA PRO A 441 3.83 -6.01 -28.81
C PRO A 441 3.48 -5.08 -27.64
N TRP A 442 3.82 -3.79 -27.79
CA TRP A 442 3.52 -2.76 -26.80
C TRP A 442 2.12 -2.17 -27.04
N TYR A 443 1.29 -2.19 -26.01
CA TYR A 443 -0.02 -1.52 -26.00
C TYR A 443 0.08 -0.26 -25.15
N VAL A 444 0.11 0.89 -25.83
CA VAL A 444 0.24 2.20 -25.19
C VAL A 444 -0.73 3.19 -25.84
N GLY A 445 -1.22 4.14 -25.06
CA GLY A 445 -2.15 5.16 -25.52
C GLY A 445 -1.53 6.07 -26.57
N ASN A 446 -0.30 6.54 -26.35
CA ASN A 446 0.32 7.57 -27.15
C ASN A 446 1.85 7.42 -27.22
N ILE A 447 2.45 8.00 -28.27
CA ILE A 447 3.89 8.12 -28.49
C ILE A 447 4.23 9.58 -28.79
N LEU A 448 5.11 10.20 -28.00
CA LEU A 448 5.58 11.56 -28.23
C LEU A 448 6.30 11.65 -29.59
N GLY A 449 5.88 12.58 -30.45
CA GLY A 449 6.39 12.69 -31.82
C GLY A 449 5.91 11.59 -32.79
N GLY A 450 4.99 10.73 -32.35
CA GLY A 450 4.40 9.62 -33.11
C GLY A 450 2.87 9.66 -33.14
N ILE A 451 2.23 8.51 -32.86
CA ILE A 451 0.77 8.36 -32.82
C ILE A 451 0.24 8.81 -31.46
N THR A 452 -0.76 9.70 -31.45
CA THR A 452 -1.36 10.27 -30.22
C THR A 452 -2.89 10.19 -30.23
N ASP A 453 -3.43 9.03 -30.58
CA ASP A 453 -4.88 8.79 -30.70
C ASP A 453 -5.53 8.35 -29.39
N GLY A 454 -4.73 8.00 -28.38
CA GLY A 454 -5.18 7.46 -27.12
C GLY A 454 -5.81 6.06 -27.22
N ASP A 455 -5.64 5.35 -28.34
CA ASP A 455 -6.29 4.08 -28.61
C ASP A 455 -5.41 2.88 -28.25
N CYS A 456 -5.86 2.05 -27.30
CA CYS A 456 -5.16 0.85 -26.86
C CYS A 456 -5.68 -0.44 -27.51
N SER A 457 -6.60 -0.36 -28.48
CA SER A 457 -7.19 -1.53 -29.12
C SER A 457 -6.19 -2.30 -29.99
N ASP A 458 -5.22 -1.60 -30.56
CA ASP A 458 -4.15 -2.15 -31.38
C ASP A 458 -2.76 -1.75 -30.84
N PRO A 459 -1.74 -2.62 -30.99
CA PRO A 459 -0.40 -2.32 -30.51
C PRO A 459 0.29 -1.23 -31.34
N LYS A 460 1.19 -0.48 -30.71
CA LYS A 460 1.97 0.60 -31.33
C LYS A 460 3.46 0.25 -31.39
N THR A 461 4.15 0.74 -32.42
CA THR A 461 5.61 0.61 -32.51
C THR A 461 6.28 1.59 -31.55
N VAL A 462 6.83 1.06 -30.45
CA VAL A 462 7.62 1.83 -29.47
C VAL A 462 9.09 1.78 -29.87
N ALA A 463 9.65 2.88 -30.37
CA ALA A 463 11.09 2.99 -30.64
C ALA A 463 11.89 3.28 -29.36
N GLU A 464 11.38 4.21 -28.55
CA GLU A 464 11.93 4.65 -27.26
C GLU A 464 10.78 4.62 -26.26
N LEU A 465 10.94 3.90 -25.15
CA LEU A 465 9.86 3.75 -24.15
C LEU A 465 9.68 5.05 -23.35
N SER A 466 10.72 5.87 -23.25
CA SER A 466 10.68 7.21 -22.66
C SER A 466 9.74 8.19 -23.38
N THR A 467 9.26 7.84 -24.58
CA THR A 467 8.29 8.64 -25.36
C THR A 467 6.85 8.11 -25.25
N ALA A 468 6.67 6.90 -24.72
CA ALA A 468 5.36 6.28 -24.56
C ALA A 468 4.63 6.85 -23.33
N HIS A 469 3.35 7.17 -23.51
CA HIS A 469 2.50 7.70 -22.43
C HIS A 469 1.03 7.36 -22.64
N GLY A 470 0.25 7.47 -21.57
CA GLY A 470 -1.13 7.02 -21.51
C GLY A 470 -1.19 5.51 -21.33
N ILE A 471 -1.18 5.08 -20.07
CA ILE A 471 -1.17 3.66 -19.70
C ILE A 471 -2.51 3.02 -20.05
N CYS A 472 -2.45 1.78 -20.54
CA CYS A 472 -3.62 1.00 -20.96
C CYS A 472 -3.94 -0.10 -19.93
N PRO A 473 -5.21 -0.53 -19.81
CA PRO A 473 -6.43 0.06 -20.39
C PRO A 473 -6.90 1.33 -19.68
N SER A 474 -7.35 2.32 -20.45
CA SER A 474 -8.27 3.32 -19.92
C SER A 474 -9.64 3.09 -20.58
N THR A 475 -10.65 2.76 -19.77
CA THR A 475 -12.02 2.53 -20.28
C THR A 475 -12.91 3.76 -20.23
N ASP A 476 -12.52 4.81 -19.50
CA ASP A 476 -13.41 5.98 -19.30
C ASP A 476 -12.74 7.34 -19.49
N GLU A 477 -11.41 7.42 -19.42
CA GLU A 477 -10.67 8.60 -19.84
C GLU A 477 -9.93 8.28 -21.13
N SER A 478 -9.85 9.20 -22.09
CA SER A 478 -8.89 9.00 -23.19
C SER A 478 -7.51 8.83 -22.56
N THR A 479 -6.75 7.77 -22.87
CA THR A 479 -5.35 7.64 -22.40
C THR A 479 -4.46 8.85 -22.75
N ALA A 480 -4.92 9.72 -23.66
CA ALA A 480 -4.35 11.05 -23.94
C ALA A 480 -4.45 12.05 -22.76
N ALA A 481 -5.39 11.86 -21.84
CA ALA A 481 -5.62 12.70 -20.66
C ALA A 481 -4.84 12.23 -19.43
N THR A 482 -4.65 10.92 -19.27
CA THR A 482 -4.00 10.34 -18.08
C THR A 482 -2.50 10.61 -18.06
N LYS A 483 -1.81 10.64 -19.21
CA LYS A 483 -0.38 11.00 -19.34
C LYS A 483 0.59 10.22 -18.42
N GLY A 484 0.22 9.04 -17.93
CA GLY A 484 1.15 8.16 -17.24
C GLY A 484 2.24 7.63 -18.17
N THR A 485 3.41 7.32 -17.63
CA THR A 485 4.61 6.95 -18.37
C THR A 485 5.21 5.63 -17.86
N PHE A 486 6.28 5.20 -18.51
CA PHE A 486 7.09 4.06 -18.09
C PHE A 486 8.36 4.47 -17.35
N HIS A 487 8.45 5.74 -16.92
CA HIS A 487 9.63 6.27 -16.22
C HIS A 487 9.92 5.52 -14.92
N LEU A 488 8.88 5.03 -14.26
CA LEU A 488 8.97 4.20 -13.06
C LEU A 488 9.91 2.99 -13.25
N ALA A 489 9.85 2.32 -14.40
CA ALA A 489 10.68 1.14 -14.67
C ALA A 489 12.17 1.48 -14.73
N GLY A 490 12.52 2.59 -15.40
CA GLY A 490 13.90 3.07 -15.48
C GLY A 490 14.45 3.52 -14.12
N LEU A 491 13.61 4.19 -13.32
CA LEU A 491 13.96 4.60 -11.95
C LEU A 491 14.15 3.40 -11.01
N ALA A 492 13.26 2.41 -11.08
CA ALA A 492 13.36 1.18 -10.31
C ALA A 492 14.63 0.39 -10.66
N HIS A 493 14.95 0.29 -11.96
CA HIS A 493 16.19 -0.31 -12.42
C HIS A 493 17.42 0.40 -11.87
N TYR A 494 17.45 1.73 -11.94
CA TYR A 494 18.56 2.53 -11.40
C TYR A 494 18.74 2.31 -9.90
N ALA A 495 17.64 2.35 -9.14
CA ALA A 495 17.65 2.18 -7.69
C ALA A 495 18.16 0.79 -7.26
N MET A 496 17.88 -0.25 -8.05
CA MET A 496 18.31 -1.63 -7.77
C MET A 496 19.76 -1.91 -8.22
N SER A 497 20.18 -1.35 -9.35
CA SER A 497 21.49 -1.65 -9.97
C SER A 497 22.65 -0.75 -9.51
N ASN A 498 22.36 0.34 -8.77
CA ASN A 498 23.38 1.30 -8.34
C ASN A 498 23.48 1.35 -6.81
N ASP A 499 24.70 1.57 -6.33
CA ASP A 499 24.94 1.94 -4.94
C ASP A 499 24.53 3.41 -4.73
N LEU A 500 23.44 3.64 -4.00
CA LEU A 500 22.93 4.98 -3.74
C LEU A 500 23.71 5.71 -2.64
N ARG A 501 24.52 5.00 -1.84
CA ARG A 501 25.20 5.53 -0.66
C ARG A 501 26.61 4.95 -0.49
N SER A 502 27.51 5.44 -1.33
CA SER A 502 28.94 5.12 -1.27
C SER A 502 29.64 5.53 0.04
N ASP A 503 28.97 6.27 0.92
CA ASP A 503 29.43 6.62 2.26
C ASP A 503 29.20 5.52 3.31
N PHE A 504 28.40 4.49 3.01
CA PHE A 504 28.26 3.28 3.80
C PHE A 504 29.12 2.12 3.26
N GLU A 505 29.34 1.10 4.09
CA GLU A 505 29.94 -0.16 3.63
C GLU A 505 28.92 -0.97 2.83
N GLY A 506 29.38 -1.66 1.78
CA GLY A 506 28.51 -2.45 0.92
C GLY A 506 27.74 -1.60 -0.10
N VAL A 507 26.83 -2.26 -0.82
CA VAL A 507 25.96 -1.62 -1.82
C VAL A 507 24.64 -1.27 -1.15
N GLN A 508 24.27 0.01 -1.16
CA GLN A 508 22.99 0.50 -0.64
C GLN A 508 22.02 0.71 -1.80
N ASN A 509 21.56 -0.38 -2.39
CA ASN A 509 20.51 -0.37 -3.41
C ASN A 509 19.13 -0.50 -2.77
N VAL A 510 18.09 -0.32 -3.59
CA VAL A 510 16.70 -0.39 -3.15
C VAL A 510 15.93 -1.41 -3.99
N ARG A 511 15.20 -2.32 -3.33
CA ARG A 511 14.29 -3.25 -3.99
C ARG A 511 12.89 -2.66 -4.13
N THR A 512 12.23 -2.92 -5.25
CA THR A 512 10.86 -2.46 -5.54
C THR A 512 9.85 -3.59 -5.38
N PHE A 513 8.83 -3.38 -4.57
CA PHE A 513 7.67 -4.24 -4.45
C PHE A 513 6.45 -3.42 -4.87
N ALA A 514 5.61 -3.97 -5.74
CA ALA A 514 4.43 -3.30 -6.27
C ALA A 514 3.19 -4.16 -6.00
N VAL A 515 2.27 -3.60 -5.22
CA VAL A 515 0.92 -4.12 -5.05
C VAL A 515 0.01 -3.30 -5.94
N ALA A 516 -0.55 -3.96 -6.95
CA ALA A 516 -1.44 -3.36 -7.92
C ALA A 516 -2.88 -3.77 -7.58
N PHE A 517 -3.73 -2.81 -7.19
CA PHE A 517 -5.13 -3.09 -6.89
C PHE A 517 -6.05 -2.70 -8.06
N ARG A 518 -6.98 -3.58 -8.40
CA ARG A 518 -7.87 -3.36 -9.54
C ARG A 518 -9.01 -2.43 -9.17
N ALA A 519 -8.80 -1.14 -9.41
CA ALA A 519 -9.75 -0.12 -8.99
C ALA A 519 -10.94 0.09 -9.97
N THR A 520 -10.90 -0.49 -11.18
CA THR A 520 -11.90 -0.25 -12.23
C THR A 520 -12.71 -1.50 -12.60
N ALA A 521 -13.98 -1.53 -12.19
CA ALA A 521 -14.99 -2.54 -12.55
C ALA A 521 -15.22 -2.70 -14.07
N GLY A 522 -14.83 -1.70 -14.87
CA GLY A 522 -15.05 -1.64 -16.32
C GLY A 522 -13.86 -2.03 -17.19
N ALA A 523 -12.66 -2.26 -16.63
CA ALA A 523 -11.44 -2.57 -17.40
C ALA A 523 -11.60 -3.92 -18.11
N THR A 524 -12.14 -3.87 -19.33
CA THR A 524 -12.49 -5.02 -20.19
C THR A 524 -11.29 -5.59 -20.91
N TYR A 525 -10.12 -4.98 -20.75
CA TYR A 525 -8.90 -5.42 -21.37
C TYR A 525 -8.15 -6.37 -20.44
N LYS A 526 -7.93 -7.59 -20.91
CA LYS A 526 -6.89 -8.47 -20.37
C LYS A 526 -5.56 -7.85 -20.82
N PRO A 527 -4.72 -7.32 -19.91
CA PRO A 527 -3.39 -6.88 -20.32
C PRO A 527 -2.69 -8.02 -21.07
N PRO A 528 -1.75 -7.74 -22.00
CA PRO A 528 -0.92 -8.79 -22.57
C PRO A 528 -0.34 -9.63 -21.43
N ILE A 529 -0.13 -10.93 -21.64
CA ILE A 529 0.55 -11.78 -20.68
C ILE A 529 1.94 -12.01 -21.28
N PRO A 530 3.03 -11.46 -20.70
CA PRO A 530 3.10 -10.74 -19.42
C PRO A 530 2.54 -9.31 -19.49
N PRO A 531 1.92 -8.79 -18.41
CA PRO A 531 1.38 -7.44 -18.40
C PRO A 531 2.52 -6.42 -18.40
N MET A 532 2.80 -5.82 -19.55
CA MET A 532 3.83 -4.79 -19.70
C MET A 532 3.33 -3.42 -19.21
N ASN A 533 2.80 -3.35 -17.98
CA ASN A 533 2.41 -2.10 -17.33
C ASN A 533 3.59 -1.52 -16.51
N PRO A 534 3.55 -0.23 -16.11
CA PRO A 534 4.65 0.40 -15.38
C PRO A 534 5.00 -0.28 -14.05
N LEU A 535 4.01 -0.71 -13.26
CA LEU A 535 4.24 -1.38 -11.96
C LEU A 535 4.93 -2.74 -12.14
N TRP A 536 4.49 -3.52 -13.13
CA TRP A 536 5.06 -4.82 -13.45
C TRP A 536 6.51 -4.70 -13.91
N LEU A 537 6.79 -3.72 -14.78
CA LEU A 537 8.17 -3.43 -15.20
C LEU A 537 9.01 -2.92 -14.02
N ALA A 538 8.46 -2.06 -13.17
CA ALA A 538 9.15 -1.60 -11.96
C ALA A 538 9.50 -2.75 -11.02
N ALA A 539 8.60 -3.71 -10.84
CA ALA A 539 8.86 -4.92 -10.05
C ALA A 539 9.92 -5.82 -10.70
N LYS A 540 9.86 -6.06 -12.02
CA LYS A 540 10.84 -6.87 -12.75
C LYS A 540 12.25 -6.28 -12.65
N TYR A 541 12.38 -4.99 -12.95
CA TYR A 541 13.68 -4.32 -13.02
C TYR A 541 14.17 -3.78 -11.68
N GLY A 542 13.28 -3.66 -10.69
CA GLY A 542 13.59 -3.22 -9.34
C GLY A 542 13.75 -4.35 -8.33
N ASN A 543 13.52 -5.62 -8.70
CA ASN A 543 13.54 -6.73 -7.74
C ASN A 543 13.95 -8.06 -8.38
N TYR A 544 15.25 -8.19 -8.66
CA TYR A 544 15.85 -9.41 -9.21
C TYR A 544 17.10 -9.81 -8.42
N ASP A 545 17.42 -11.10 -8.46
CA ASP A 545 18.63 -11.63 -7.82
C ASP A 545 19.74 -11.78 -8.86
N ASP A 546 20.57 -10.75 -9.03
CA ASP A 546 21.72 -10.75 -9.98
C ASP A 546 22.72 -11.85 -9.59
N LYS A 547 22.64 -12.99 -10.27
CA LYS A 547 23.48 -14.15 -10.00
C LYS A 547 24.72 -14.06 -10.89
N SER A 548 25.77 -13.41 -10.37
CA SER A 548 27.03 -13.17 -11.09
C SER A 548 27.86 -14.42 -11.53
N SER A 549 27.32 -15.65 -11.48
CA SER A 549 28.09 -16.90 -11.65
C SER A 549 27.57 -17.88 -12.71
N ASP A 550 26.52 -17.52 -13.45
CA ASP A 550 25.87 -18.36 -14.47
C ASP A 550 26.22 -18.00 -15.93
N GLY A 551 26.95 -16.90 -16.16
CA GLY A 551 27.35 -16.45 -17.50
C GLY A 551 26.44 -15.37 -18.09
N ASN A 552 25.57 -14.79 -17.27
CA ASN A 552 24.60 -13.75 -17.60
C ASN A 552 25.15 -12.31 -17.60
N THR A 553 24.32 -11.33 -17.95
CA THR A 553 24.72 -9.92 -18.10
C THR A 553 24.62 -9.20 -16.74
N PRO A 554 25.74 -8.88 -16.07
CA PRO A 554 25.67 -8.31 -14.72
C PRO A 554 24.85 -7.02 -14.67
N GLY A 555 24.04 -6.88 -13.62
CA GLY A 555 23.21 -5.71 -13.38
C GLY A 555 21.93 -5.64 -14.22
N TRP A 556 21.45 -6.75 -14.80
CA TRP A 556 20.18 -6.83 -15.53
C TRP A 556 19.39 -8.09 -15.16
N PRO A 557 18.05 -8.06 -15.22
CA PRO A 557 17.22 -9.20 -14.85
C PRO A 557 17.18 -10.26 -15.96
N ASP A 558 17.99 -11.31 -15.82
CA ASP A 558 18.00 -12.45 -16.72
C ASP A 558 16.92 -13.50 -16.37
N ASP A 559 16.61 -14.40 -17.31
CA ASP A 559 15.62 -15.46 -17.10
C ASP A 559 15.96 -16.34 -15.88
N GLY A 560 15.02 -16.45 -14.93
CA GLY A 560 15.17 -17.15 -13.66
C GLY A 560 15.66 -16.30 -12.49
N GLU A 561 15.90 -15.00 -12.68
CA GLU A 561 16.33 -14.07 -11.63
C GLU A 561 15.19 -13.21 -11.07
N TRP A 562 14.23 -12.82 -11.92
CA TRP A 562 13.19 -11.85 -11.59
C TRP A 562 11.82 -12.49 -11.37
N GLU A 563 11.59 -13.69 -11.88
CA GLU A 563 10.31 -14.40 -11.90
C GLU A 563 10.02 -15.10 -10.57
N THR A 564 8.75 -15.19 -10.19
CA THR A 564 8.29 -15.96 -9.01
C THR A 564 8.72 -17.44 -9.06
N ALA A 565 8.82 -17.99 -10.26
CA ALA A 565 9.37 -19.32 -10.52
C ALA A 565 9.95 -19.37 -11.95
N PRO A 566 10.91 -20.29 -12.25
CA PRO A 566 11.44 -20.43 -13.60
C PRO A 566 10.33 -20.62 -14.65
N GLY A 567 10.27 -19.71 -15.63
CA GLY A 567 9.25 -19.71 -16.69
C GLY A 567 7.91 -19.04 -16.33
N SER A 568 7.80 -18.44 -15.14
CA SER A 568 6.66 -17.59 -14.77
C SER A 568 6.73 -16.24 -15.49
N SER A 569 5.57 -15.68 -15.84
CA SER A 569 5.47 -14.32 -16.39
C SER A 569 5.27 -13.25 -15.31
N THR A 570 5.40 -13.62 -14.03
CA THR A 570 5.13 -12.73 -12.90
C THR A 570 6.42 -12.43 -12.14
N PRO A 571 6.82 -11.16 -12.02
CA PRO A 571 7.95 -10.74 -11.20
C PRO A 571 7.73 -11.07 -9.72
N LYS A 572 8.80 -11.43 -9.01
CA LYS A 572 8.78 -11.67 -7.55
C LYS A 572 8.30 -10.47 -6.76
N GLY A 573 8.55 -9.27 -7.26
CA GLY A 573 8.13 -8.02 -6.63
C GLY A 573 6.72 -7.56 -7.03
N TYR A 574 5.95 -8.31 -7.84
CA TYR A 574 4.64 -7.88 -8.32
C TYR A 574 3.51 -8.71 -7.70
N PHE A 575 2.58 -8.03 -7.04
CA PHE A 575 1.44 -8.61 -6.34
C PHE A 575 0.16 -7.95 -6.86
N GLU A 576 -0.77 -8.73 -7.40
CA GLU A 576 -2.04 -8.23 -7.95
C GLU A 576 -3.18 -8.53 -6.98
N ALA A 577 -4.13 -7.60 -6.87
CA ALA A 577 -5.32 -7.75 -6.03
C ALA A 577 -6.57 -7.21 -6.72
N SER A 578 -7.60 -8.03 -6.84
CA SER A 578 -8.86 -7.64 -7.50
C SER A 578 -9.93 -7.13 -6.53
N ASN A 579 -9.79 -7.39 -5.23
CA ASN A 579 -10.76 -7.01 -4.19
C ASN A 579 -10.09 -6.94 -2.81
N SER A 580 -10.86 -6.64 -1.75
CA SER A 580 -10.34 -6.48 -0.39
C SER A 580 -9.56 -7.67 0.17
N SER A 581 -10.05 -8.89 -0.05
CA SER A 581 -9.41 -10.08 0.53
C SER A 581 -8.06 -10.31 -0.14
N GLU A 582 -8.05 -10.19 -1.47
CA GLU A 582 -6.83 -10.31 -2.27
C GLU A 582 -5.86 -9.16 -1.99
N LEU A 583 -6.35 -7.96 -1.66
CA LEU A 583 -5.51 -6.80 -1.36
C LEU A 583 -4.78 -6.95 -0.03
N GLU A 584 -5.48 -7.38 1.02
CA GLU A 584 -4.84 -7.68 2.30
C GLU A 584 -3.79 -8.78 2.14
N GLU A 585 -4.15 -9.87 1.45
CA GLU A 585 -3.21 -10.97 1.15
C GLU A 585 -2.03 -10.50 0.28
N ALA A 586 -2.25 -9.66 -0.73
CA ALA A 586 -1.18 -9.15 -1.59
C ALA A 586 -0.19 -8.25 -0.85
N ILE A 587 -0.69 -7.38 0.04
CA ILE A 587 0.17 -6.54 0.89
C ILE A 587 0.91 -7.42 1.90
N ASP A 588 0.24 -8.39 2.53
CA ASP A 588 0.88 -9.33 3.47
C ASP A 588 1.99 -10.13 2.80
N ASN A 589 1.73 -10.67 1.61
CA ASN A 589 2.71 -11.37 0.80
C ASN A 589 3.89 -10.48 0.40
N ALA A 590 3.64 -9.21 0.03
CA ALA A 590 4.70 -8.26 -0.28
C ALA A 590 5.58 -7.94 0.93
N LEU A 591 4.97 -7.77 2.12
CA LEU A 591 5.70 -7.54 3.37
C LEU A 591 6.51 -8.78 3.79
N ASN A 592 5.93 -9.98 3.70
CA ASN A 592 6.66 -11.23 3.92
C ASN A 592 7.85 -11.36 2.96
N ALA A 593 7.65 -11.07 1.66
CA ALA A 593 8.72 -11.10 0.68
C ALA A 593 9.84 -10.10 1.00
N ILE A 594 9.52 -8.92 1.55
CA ILE A 594 10.54 -7.98 2.07
C ILE A 594 11.36 -8.63 3.19
N LEU A 595 10.72 -9.28 4.17
CA LEU A 595 11.43 -9.96 5.27
C LEU A 595 12.33 -11.10 4.76
N GLU A 596 11.89 -11.84 3.74
CA GLU A 596 12.68 -12.93 3.15
C GLU A 596 13.95 -12.44 2.43
N THR A 597 14.03 -11.16 2.07
CA THR A 597 15.24 -10.57 1.49
C THR A 597 16.28 -10.08 2.52
N THR A 598 15.93 -10.10 3.81
CA THR A 598 16.80 -9.72 4.95
C THR A 598 17.51 -10.91 5.57
#